data_AF-A0AAV5IFL6-F1
#
_entry.id   AF-A0AAV5IFL6-F1
#
_cell.length_a   1.000
_cell.length_b   1.000
_cell.length_c   1.000
_cell.angle_alpha   90.00
_cell.angle_beta   90.00
_cell.angle_gamma   90.00
#
_symmetry.space_group_name_H-M   'P 1'
#
loop_
_entity.id
_entity.type
_entity.pdbx_description
1 polymer ?
#
loop_
_entity_poly.entity_id
_entity_poly.type
_entity_poly.pdbx_seq_one_letter_code
_entity_poly.pdbx_strand_id
1 'polypeptide(L)'
;MFCFLAFHKISVAVEYMASKFKPHSLRFHPSAAPSPKRARTVSTESSSSSSMKDAFSQYADYLNKLNDKRERVVKASRDITMNSKKVIFQVHRISKSNKEQVLEKAEKDLAAVTNQYMSRLVKELQGTDFWKLRRAYSPGVQEYVEAVTFFKFCKTGTLLNLDEINASLLPLSDPSLEPLQINVLDYLLGGKYSDQKFVIIMLFIYLTRFNV
;
A
#
# COMPACT_ATOMS: atom_id res chain seq x y z
N MET A 1 -18.67 -29.98 -10.74
CA MET A 1 -17.89 -30.74 -9.72
C MET A 1 -16.37 -30.54 -9.91
N PHE A 2 -15.89 -29.29 -9.86
CA PHE A 2 -14.45 -28.96 -9.95
C PHE A 2 -14.00 -27.86 -8.97
N CYS A 3 -14.89 -27.36 -8.11
CA CYS A 3 -14.62 -26.17 -7.27
C CYS A 3 -14.30 -26.49 -5.80
N PHE A 4 -14.28 -27.76 -5.39
CA PHE A 4 -13.99 -28.15 -3.99
C PHE A 4 -12.53 -28.53 -3.73
N LEU A 5 -11.75 -28.88 -4.77
CA LEU A 5 -10.38 -29.37 -4.59
C LEU A 5 -9.32 -28.26 -4.44
N ALA A 6 -9.65 -27.01 -4.76
CA ALA A 6 -8.72 -25.88 -4.60
C ALA A 6 -8.65 -25.36 -3.15
N PHE A 7 -9.71 -25.52 -2.36
CA PHE A 7 -9.77 -24.99 -1.00
C PHE A 7 -9.10 -25.89 0.04
N HIS A 8 -8.97 -27.20 -0.21
CA HIS A 8 -8.36 -28.13 0.75
C HIS A 8 -6.82 -28.12 0.72
N LYS A 9 -6.19 -27.69 -0.38
CA LYS A 9 -4.72 -27.59 -0.47
C LYS A 9 -4.13 -26.36 0.22
N ILE A 10 -4.96 -25.37 0.55
CA ILE A 10 -4.52 -24.13 1.20
C ILE A 10 -4.35 -24.33 2.72
N SER A 11 -5.08 -25.28 3.33
CA SER A 11 -4.99 -25.52 4.78
C SER A 11 -3.70 -26.24 5.21
N VAL A 12 -3.08 -27.03 4.33
CA VAL A 12 -1.85 -27.80 4.65
C VAL A 12 -0.58 -26.97 4.41
N ALA A 13 -0.63 -25.97 3.53
CA ALA A 13 0.53 -25.13 3.22
C ALA A 13 0.88 -24.12 4.34
N VAL A 14 -0.08 -23.77 5.20
CA VAL A 14 0.12 -22.84 6.33
C VAL A 14 0.91 -23.49 7.46
N GLU A 15 0.82 -24.81 7.64
CA GLU A 15 1.51 -25.53 8.70
C GLU A 15 2.97 -25.88 8.36
N TYR A 16 3.30 -26.00 7.06
CA TYR A 16 4.65 -26.39 6.60
C TYR A 16 5.65 -25.22 6.50
N MET A 17 5.20 -23.96 6.63
CA MET A 17 6.06 -22.78 6.46
C MET A 17 6.36 -22.04 7.78
N ALA A 18 5.94 -22.56 8.93
CA ALA A 18 6.25 -22.03 10.27
C ALA A 18 7.61 -22.52 10.82
N SER A 19 8.46 -23.15 10.00
CA SER A 19 9.76 -23.69 10.45
C SER A 19 10.90 -23.25 9.54
N LYS A 20 11.37 -22.00 9.70
CA LYS A 20 12.77 -21.58 9.47
C LYS A 20 12.91 -20.06 9.63
N PHE A 21 12.93 -19.60 10.87
CA PHE A 21 13.63 -18.36 11.21
C PHE A 21 14.46 -18.62 12.47
N LYS A 22 15.74 -18.94 12.28
CA LYS A 22 16.76 -18.93 13.34
C LYS A 22 17.24 -17.48 13.50
N PRO A 23 17.23 -16.90 14.71
CA PRO A 23 17.93 -15.64 14.95
C PRO A 23 19.45 -15.89 14.88
N HIS A 24 20.15 -15.14 14.04
CA HIS A 24 21.61 -15.14 14.01
C HIS A 24 22.12 -14.37 15.23
N SER A 25 22.46 -15.11 16.29
CA SER A 25 23.11 -14.56 17.48
C SER A 25 24.54 -14.13 17.14
N LEU A 26 24.83 -12.84 17.26
CA LEU A 26 26.20 -12.31 17.15
C LEU A 26 27.01 -12.81 18.35
N ARG A 27 28.01 -13.64 18.07
CA ARG A 27 28.99 -14.14 19.05
C ARG A 27 29.80 -12.98 19.61
N PHE A 28 29.81 -12.88 20.93
CA PHE A 28 30.73 -12.05 21.71
C PHE A 28 32.11 -12.74 21.73
N HIS A 29 33.15 -12.07 21.26
CA HIS A 29 34.55 -12.49 21.42
C HIS A 29 35.18 -11.68 22.58
N PRO A 30 35.84 -12.32 23.56
CA PRO A 30 36.58 -11.58 24.58
C PRO A 30 37.88 -11.03 23.97
N SER A 31 38.07 -9.71 24.06
CA SER A 31 39.31 -9.03 23.64
C SER A 31 40.33 -9.00 24.78
N ALA A 32 41.59 -9.14 24.39
CA ALA A 32 42.78 -9.17 25.23
C ALA A 32 43.12 -7.81 25.89
N ALA A 33 43.99 -7.89 26.90
CA ALA A 33 44.42 -6.87 27.86
C ALA A 33 45.09 -5.58 27.28
N PRO A 34 45.27 -4.51 28.08
CA PRO A 34 45.51 -3.15 27.60
C PRO A 34 47.00 -2.78 27.49
N SER A 35 47.33 -1.87 26.56
CA SER A 35 48.64 -1.20 26.47
C SER A 35 48.48 0.34 26.54
N PRO A 36 49.50 1.09 27.00
CA PRO A 36 49.29 2.39 27.63
C PRO A 36 49.21 3.57 26.65
N LYS A 37 48.46 4.57 27.12
CA LYS A 37 48.14 5.87 26.53
C LYS A 37 49.40 6.64 26.10
N ARG A 38 49.42 7.12 24.84
CA ARG A 38 50.24 8.27 24.44
C ARG A 38 49.33 9.45 24.14
N ALA A 39 49.38 10.45 25.02
CA ALA A 39 48.69 11.71 24.86
C ALA A 39 49.25 12.50 23.66
N ARG A 40 48.37 12.98 22.79
CA ARG A 40 48.66 14.08 21.86
C ARG A 40 47.65 15.19 22.09
N THR A 41 48.15 16.32 22.57
CA THR A 41 47.38 17.50 22.95
C THR A 41 47.07 18.36 21.72
N VAL A 42 45.77 18.57 21.49
CA VAL A 42 45.00 19.75 20.98
C VAL A 42 45.80 20.80 20.19
N SER A 43 45.44 21.21 18.97
CA SER A 43 44.40 22.23 18.67
C SER A 43 44.32 22.42 17.14
N THR A 44 43.20 22.17 16.44
CA THR A 44 42.35 23.21 15.78
C THR A 44 41.07 22.58 15.14
N GLU A 45 40.49 21.50 15.71
CA GLU A 45 39.37 20.76 15.08
C GLU A 45 38.06 20.75 15.89
N SER A 46 37.87 21.65 16.86
CA SER A 46 36.66 21.65 17.70
C SER A 46 35.42 22.24 17.00
N SER A 47 35.58 23.21 16.09
CA SER A 47 34.45 23.83 15.38
C SER A 47 33.98 23.03 14.16
N SER A 48 34.89 22.38 13.42
CA SER A 48 34.50 21.57 12.25
C SER A 48 33.90 20.22 12.67
N SER A 49 34.39 19.61 13.77
CA SER A 49 33.83 18.37 14.29
C SER A 49 32.46 18.54 14.94
N SER A 50 32.18 19.69 15.56
CA SER A 50 30.84 20.04 16.06
C SER A 50 29.88 20.33 14.90
N SER A 51 30.29 21.16 13.93
CA SER A 51 29.49 21.43 12.71
C SER A 51 29.13 20.16 11.94
N MET A 52 30.07 19.22 11.80
CA MET A 52 29.82 17.94 11.15
C MET A 52 28.84 17.07 11.95
N LYS A 53 29.00 16.98 13.28
CA LYS A 53 28.06 16.25 14.15
C LYS A 53 26.65 16.84 14.08
N ASP A 54 26.52 18.16 14.07
CA ASP A 54 25.23 18.85 13.96
C ASP A 54 24.55 18.56 12.62
N ALA A 55 25.32 18.48 11.53
CA ALA A 55 24.81 18.06 10.22
C ALA A 55 24.30 16.61 10.26
N PHE A 56 25.07 15.68 10.84
CA PHE A 56 24.63 14.27 10.98
C PHE A 56 23.37 14.14 11.85
N SER A 57 23.26 14.92 12.93
CA SER A 57 22.05 14.95 13.76
C SER A 57 20.83 15.41 12.96
N GLN A 58 20.97 16.48 12.16
CA GLN A 58 19.89 16.97 11.29
C GLN A 58 19.48 15.92 10.24
N TYR A 59 20.44 15.22 9.63
CA TYR A 59 20.14 14.14 8.69
C TYR A 59 19.46 12.95 9.37
N ALA A 60 19.88 12.58 10.58
CA ALA A 60 19.24 11.52 11.34
C ALA A 60 17.78 11.87 11.65
N ASP A 61 17.52 13.09 12.12
CA ASP A 61 16.16 13.58 12.39
C ASP A 61 15.29 13.58 11.13
N TYR A 62 15.84 14.01 9.99
CA TYR A 62 15.15 13.97 8.71
C TYR A 62 14.80 12.53 8.29
N LEU A 63 15.75 11.60 8.37
CA LEU A 63 15.54 10.20 8.02
C LEU A 63 14.52 9.52 8.94
N ASN A 64 14.57 9.81 10.24
CA ASN A 64 13.59 9.31 11.21
C ASN A 64 12.18 9.79 10.87
N LYS A 65 12.00 11.09 10.61
CA LYS A 65 10.70 11.65 10.18
C LYS A 65 10.19 11.01 8.89
N LEU A 66 11.09 10.76 7.92
CA LEU A 66 10.74 10.09 6.67
C LEU A 66 10.32 8.64 6.90
N ASN A 67 11.02 7.90 7.78
CA ASN A 67 10.66 6.53 8.12
C ASN A 67 9.31 6.46 8.85
N ASP A 68 9.07 7.33 9.83
CA ASP A 68 7.81 7.41 10.55
C ASP A 68 6.64 7.70 9.60
N LYS A 69 6.83 8.62 8.66
CA LYS A 69 5.84 8.89 7.61
C LYS A 69 5.62 7.66 6.73
N ARG A 70 6.68 6.99 6.27
CA ARG A 70 6.56 5.75 5.48
C ARG A 70 5.74 4.70 6.21
N GLU A 71 5.95 4.50 7.51
CA GLU A 71 5.19 3.53 8.30
C GLU A 71 3.69 3.88 8.37
N ARG A 72 3.34 5.16 8.56
CA ARG A 72 1.94 5.61 8.52
C ARG A 72 1.30 5.38 7.15
N VAL A 73 2.04 5.65 6.08
CA VAL A 73 1.59 5.39 4.70
C VAL A 73 1.38 3.89 4.45
N VAL A 74 2.28 3.01 4.91
CA VAL A 74 2.11 1.55 4.79
C VAL A 74 0.84 1.10 5.54
N LYS A 75 0.58 1.63 6.74
CA LYS A 75 -0.63 1.30 7.51
C LYS A 75 -1.89 1.74 6.75
N ALA A 76 -1.93 3.00 6.29
CA ALA A 76 -3.05 3.50 5.49
C ALA A 76 -3.28 2.67 4.22
N SER A 77 -2.21 2.30 3.50
CA SER A 77 -2.28 1.45 2.32
C SER A 77 -2.89 0.08 2.61
N ARG A 78 -2.54 -0.54 3.74
CA ARG A 78 -3.10 -1.84 4.14
C ARG A 78 -4.59 -1.74 4.45
N ASP A 79 -5.01 -0.67 5.12
CA ASP A 79 -6.43 -0.42 5.40
C ASP A 79 -7.24 -0.26 4.10
N ILE A 80 -6.68 0.46 3.12
CA ILE A 80 -7.28 0.60 1.78
C ILE A 80 -7.39 -0.76 1.09
N THR A 81 -6.30 -1.53 1.03
CA THR A 81 -6.31 -2.87 0.39
C THR A 81 -7.37 -3.77 1.03
N MET A 82 -7.39 -3.86 2.35
CA MET A 82 -8.31 -4.74 3.06
C MET A 82 -9.77 -4.39 2.77
N ASN A 83 -10.13 -3.10 2.78
CA ASN A 83 -11.52 -2.70 2.60
C ASN A 83 -11.94 -2.67 1.11
N SER A 84 -11.02 -2.37 0.20
CA SER A 84 -11.26 -2.48 -1.24
C SER A 84 -11.53 -3.94 -1.64
N LYS A 85 -10.77 -4.89 -1.10
CA LYS A 85 -11.03 -6.33 -1.27
C LYS A 85 -12.43 -6.74 -0.81
N LYS A 86 -12.89 -6.23 0.34
CA LYS A 86 -14.25 -6.53 0.83
C LYS A 86 -15.31 -6.07 -0.16
N VAL A 87 -15.15 -4.88 -0.74
CA VAL A 87 -16.05 -4.37 -1.79
C VAL A 87 -16.01 -5.27 -3.02
N ILE A 88 -14.82 -5.64 -3.51
CA ILE A 88 -14.64 -6.53 -4.67
C ILE A 88 -15.35 -7.89 -4.43
N PHE A 89 -15.07 -8.53 -3.29
CA PHE A 89 -15.72 -9.80 -2.91
C PHE A 89 -17.24 -9.69 -2.76
N GLN A 90 -17.73 -8.53 -2.36
CA GLN A 90 -19.16 -8.28 -2.28
C GLN A 90 -19.79 -8.16 -3.67
N VAL A 91 -19.20 -7.37 -4.57
CA VAL A 91 -19.66 -7.21 -5.95
C VAL A 91 -19.60 -8.55 -6.72
N HIS A 92 -18.67 -9.44 -6.39
CA HIS A 92 -18.63 -10.80 -6.95
C HIS A 92 -19.87 -11.66 -6.64
N ARG A 93 -20.67 -11.31 -5.63
CA ARG A 93 -21.87 -12.07 -5.24
C ARG A 93 -23.12 -11.64 -6.01
N ILE A 94 -22.99 -10.72 -6.96
CA ILE A 94 -24.09 -10.29 -7.83
C ILE A 94 -24.64 -11.49 -8.61
N SER A 95 -25.96 -11.58 -8.60
CA SER A 95 -26.77 -12.50 -9.38
C SER A 95 -28.00 -11.75 -9.91
N LYS A 96 -28.80 -12.39 -10.76
CA LYS A 96 -29.97 -11.77 -11.37
C LYS A 96 -31.03 -11.30 -10.35
N SER A 97 -31.10 -11.92 -9.17
CA SER A 97 -32.14 -11.64 -8.16
C SER A 97 -31.72 -10.69 -7.04
N ASN A 98 -30.42 -10.39 -6.89
CA ASN A 98 -29.91 -9.60 -5.76
C ASN A 98 -29.03 -8.41 -6.19
N LYS A 99 -29.00 -8.08 -7.49
CA LYS A 99 -28.09 -7.09 -8.06
C LYS A 99 -28.20 -5.73 -7.37
N GLU A 100 -29.39 -5.14 -7.30
CA GLU A 100 -29.60 -3.82 -6.68
C GLU A 100 -29.14 -3.79 -5.22
N GLN A 101 -29.54 -4.79 -4.41
CA GLN A 101 -29.20 -4.84 -2.98
C GLN A 101 -27.68 -4.95 -2.75
N VAL A 102 -27.00 -5.80 -3.54
CA VAL A 102 -25.54 -5.97 -3.45
C VAL A 102 -24.82 -4.69 -3.84
N LEU A 103 -25.27 -4.03 -4.92
CA LEU A 103 -24.70 -2.77 -5.40
C LEU A 103 -24.92 -1.63 -4.41
N GLU A 104 -26.11 -1.49 -3.82
CA GLU A 104 -26.39 -0.42 -2.84
C GLU A 104 -25.47 -0.53 -1.62
N LYS A 105 -25.28 -1.74 -1.08
CA LYS A 105 -24.37 -1.94 0.04
C LYS A 105 -22.91 -1.75 -0.40
N ALA A 106 -22.53 -2.20 -1.59
CA ALA A 106 -21.16 -2.03 -2.10
C ALA A 106 -20.83 -0.55 -2.31
N GLU A 107 -21.81 0.26 -2.74
CA GLU A 107 -21.67 1.70 -2.90
C GLU A 107 -21.38 2.40 -1.57
N LYS A 108 -22.10 2.04 -0.51
CA LYS A 108 -21.86 2.57 0.85
C LYS A 108 -20.48 2.20 1.37
N ASP A 109 -20.09 0.93 1.20
CA ASP A 109 -18.77 0.44 1.63
C ASP A 109 -17.64 1.09 0.82
N LEU A 110 -17.82 1.28 -0.49
CA LEU A 110 -16.85 1.96 -1.36
C LEU A 110 -16.73 3.46 -1.04
N ALA A 111 -17.84 4.12 -0.71
CA ALA A 111 -17.82 5.50 -0.24
C ALA A 111 -17.02 5.63 1.07
N ALA A 112 -17.13 4.66 1.98
CA ALA A 112 -16.30 4.62 3.19
C ALA A 112 -14.80 4.44 2.83
N VAL A 113 -14.47 3.58 1.87
CA VAL A 113 -13.09 3.43 1.39
C VAL A 113 -12.52 4.75 0.88
N THR A 114 -13.30 5.48 0.09
CA THR A 114 -12.91 6.76 -0.49
C THR A 114 -12.76 7.84 0.59
N ASN A 115 -13.82 8.05 1.37
CA ASN A 115 -13.90 9.19 2.28
C ASN A 115 -13.06 9.02 3.55
N GLN A 116 -12.79 7.78 3.97
CA GLN A 116 -12.03 7.51 5.19
C GLN A 116 -10.59 7.08 4.87
N TYR A 117 -10.41 5.99 4.13
CA TYR A 117 -9.09 5.38 3.97
C TYR A 117 -8.25 6.08 2.91
N MET A 118 -8.81 6.39 1.73
CA MET A 118 -8.11 7.18 0.71
C MET A 118 -7.82 8.60 1.21
N SER A 119 -8.78 9.25 1.88
CA SER A 119 -8.53 10.57 2.51
C SER A 119 -7.36 10.54 3.49
N ARG A 120 -7.28 9.52 4.35
CA ARG A 120 -6.15 9.35 5.27
C ARG A 120 -4.82 9.19 4.55
N LEU A 121 -4.76 8.39 3.48
CA LEU A 121 -3.56 8.23 2.67
C LEU A 121 -3.15 9.56 2.03
N VAL A 122 -4.10 10.28 1.42
CA VAL A 122 -3.85 11.59 0.80
C VAL A 122 -3.24 12.56 1.82
N LYS A 123 -3.79 12.63 3.04
CA LYS A 123 -3.27 13.48 4.13
C LYS A 123 -1.83 13.11 4.53
N GLU A 124 -1.49 11.83 4.63
CA GLU A 124 -0.12 11.41 4.97
C GLU A 124 0.88 11.75 3.86
N LEU A 125 0.44 11.77 2.59
CA LEU A 125 1.27 12.09 1.43
C LEU A 125 1.45 13.59 1.19
N GLN A 126 0.61 14.45 1.79
CA GLN A 126 0.72 15.90 1.68
C GLN A 126 2.10 16.43 2.10
N GLY A 127 2.58 17.45 1.39
CA GLY A 127 3.85 18.13 1.66
C GLY A 127 5.08 17.22 1.51
N THR A 128 5.00 16.17 0.70
CA THR A 128 6.11 15.26 0.42
C THR A 128 6.08 14.87 -1.03
N ASP A 129 7.25 14.65 -1.63
CA ASP A 129 7.32 14.07 -2.96
C ASP A 129 6.74 12.65 -2.92
N PHE A 130 5.48 12.49 -3.31
CA PHE A 130 4.73 11.24 -3.18
C PHE A 130 5.43 10.09 -3.92
N TRP A 131 6.22 10.38 -4.98
CA TRP A 131 7.03 9.38 -5.66
C TRP A 131 8.01 8.63 -4.73
N LYS A 132 8.52 9.28 -3.66
CA LYS A 132 9.47 8.65 -2.71
C LYS A 132 8.79 7.54 -1.91
N LEU A 133 7.48 7.67 -1.69
CA LEU A 133 6.67 6.74 -0.91
C LEU A 133 5.81 5.83 -1.79
N ARG A 134 5.93 5.90 -3.12
CA ARG A 134 5.11 5.12 -4.07
C ARG A 134 5.06 3.64 -3.73
N ARG A 135 6.19 3.00 -3.42
CA ARG A 135 6.23 1.58 -3.05
C ARG A 135 5.41 1.24 -1.79
N ALA A 136 5.20 2.21 -0.90
CA ALA A 136 4.47 2.01 0.35
C ALA A 136 2.94 2.04 0.16
N TYR A 137 2.44 2.84 -0.80
CA TYR A 137 0.98 3.00 -1.00
C TYR A 137 0.43 2.38 -2.28
N SER A 138 1.28 2.14 -3.27
CA SER A 138 0.89 1.62 -4.59
C SER A 138 0.00 0.37 -4.49
N PRO A 139 0.25 -0.62 -3.60
CA PRO A 139 -0.64 -1.76 -3.44
C PRO A 139 -2.07 -1.39 -2.98
N GLY A 140 -2.21 -0.41 -2.09
CA GLY A 140 -3.53 0.08 -1.66
C GLY A 140 -4.28 0.78 -2.78
N VAL A 141 -3.57 1.65 -3.50
CA VAL A 141 -4.15 2.40 -4.63
C VAL A 141 -4.58 1.47 -5.77
N GLN A 142 -3.79 0.45 -6.10
CA GLN A 142 -4.14 -0.54 -7.11
C GLN A 142 -5.45 -1.27 -6.77
N GLU A 143 -5.59 -1.72 -5.53
CA GLU A 143 -6.80 -2.40 -5.07
C GLU A 143 -8.02 -1.47 -5.07
N TYR A 144 -7.83 -0.20 -4.69
CA TYR A 144 -8.88 0.81 -4.75
C TYR A 144 -9.35 1.05 -6.19
N VAL A 145 -8.40 1.21 -7.13
CA VAL A 145 -8.71 1.36 -8.56
C VAL A 145 -9.51 0.16 -9.07
N GLU A 146 -9.11 -1.06 -8.71
CA GLU A 146 -9.88 -2.28 -9.05
C GLU A 146 -11.30 -2.23 -8.47
N ALA A 147 -11.45 -1.86 -7.20
CA ALA A 147 -12.77 -1.79 -6.57
C ALA A 147 -13.69 -0.75 -7.23
N VAL A 148 -13.23 0.47 -7.50
CA VAL A 148 -14.06 1.52 -8.12
C VAL A 148 -14.41 1.20 -9.56
N THR A 149 -13.46 0.67 -10.33
CA THR A 149 -13.69 0.31 -11.74
C THR A 149 -14.62 -0.88 -11.86
N PHE A 150 -14.42 -1.93 -11.06
CA PHE A 150 -15.28 -3.11 -11.06
C PHE A 150 -16.70 -2.79 -10.60
N PHE A 151 -16.86 -2.01 -9.53
CA PHE A 151 -18.16 -1.54 -9.07
C PHE A 151 -18.89 -0.74 -10.17
N LYS A 152 -18.21 0.24 -10.79
CA LYS A 152 -18.79 1.06 -11.87
C LYS A 152 -19.22 0.19 -13.05
N PHE A 153 -18.40 -0.78 -13.45
CA PHE A 153 -18.73 -1.71 -14.53
C PHE A 153 -19.98 -2.53 -14.19
N CYS A 154 -20.08 -3.11 -13.00
CA CYS A 154 -21.26 -3.87 -12.60
C CYS A 154 -22.54 -3.01 -12.50
N LYS A 155 -22.39 -1.72 -12.14
CA LYS A 155 -23.52 -0.76 -12.02
C LYS A 155 -23.99 -0.24 -13.38
N THR A 156 -23.07 0.08 -14.28
CA THR A 156 -23.37 0.86 -15.50
C THR A 156 -22.94 0.22 -16.82
N GLY A 157 -22.17 -0.86 -16.78
CA GLY A 157 -21.60 -1.52 -17.97
C GLY A 157 -20.39 -0.79 -18.58
N THR A 158 -19.99 0.36 -18.04
CA THR A 158 -18.85 1.15 -18.53
C THR A 158 -17.66 1.07 -17.59
N LEU A 159 -16.44 1.12 -18.14
CA LEU A 159 -15.22 1.21 -17.34
C LEU A 159 -14.95 2.67 -16.95
N LEU A 160 -14.58 2.88 -15.68
CA LEU A 160 -14.16 4.19 -15.18
C LEU A 160 -12.73 4.48 -15.66
N ASN A 161 -12.50 5.65 -16.26
CA ASN A 161 -11.19 6.02 -16.78
C ASN A 161 -10.30 6.68 -15.70
N LEU A 162 -9.01 6.83 -15.98
CA LEU A 162 -8.04 7.37 -15.02
C LEU A 162 -8.36 8.82 -14.61
N ASP A 163 -8.81 9.64 -15.55
CA ASP A 163 -9.10 11.05 -15.28
C ASP A 163 -10.30 11.21 -14.35
N GLU A 164 -11.33 10.38 -14.55
CA GLU A 164 -12.51 10.32 -13.66
C GLU A 164 -12.12 9.88 -12.24
N ILE A 165 -11.21 8.90 -12.10
CA ILE A 165 -10.72 8.47 -10.79
C ILE A 165 -9.94 9.59 -10.12
N ASN A 166 -9.01 10.23 -10.83
CA ASN A 166 -8.23 11.34 -10.27
C ASN A 166 -9.15 12.51 -9.87
N ALA A 167 -10.14 12.84 -10.69
CA ALA A 167 -11.15 13.86 -10.38
C ALA A 167 -11.90 13.55 -9.07
N SER A 168 -12.22 12.27 -8.80
CA SER A 168 -12.86 11.86 -7.55
C SER A 168 -11.99 12.04 -6.30
N LEU A 169 -10.67 12.09 -6.46
CA LEU A 169 -9.71 12.25 -5.36
C LEU A 169 -9.32 13.71 -5.11
N LEU A 170 -9.55 14.60 -6.07
CA LEU A 170 -9.27 16.04 -5.91
C LEU A 170 -9.92 16.63 -4.64
N PRO A 171 -11.20 16.36 -4.31
CA PRO A 171 -11.85 16.91 -3.12
C PRO A 171 -11.24 16.41 -1.79
N LEU A 172 -10.43 15.35 -1.83
CA LEU A 172 -9.77 14.82 -0.63
C LEU A 172 -8.46 15.54 -0.30
N SER A 173 -7.94 16.32 -1.25
CA SER A 173 -6.68 17.05 -1.13
C SER A 173 -6.94 18.49 -0.67
N ASP A 174 -5.94 19.11 -0.05
CA ASP A 174 -5.98 20.54 0.27
C ASP A 174 -5.83 21.34 -1.05
N PRO A 175 -6.71 22.32 -1.35
CA PRO A 175 -6.61 23.12 -2.57
C PRO A 175 -5.27 23.87 -2.74
N SER A 176 -4.53 24.09 -1.66
CA SER A 176 -3.23 24.77 -1.66
C SER A 176 -2.05 23.85 -1.95
N LEU A 177 -2.27 22.54 -2.04
CA LEU A 177 -1.22 21.53 -2.24
C LEU A 177 -1.45 20.70 -3.50
N GLU A 178 -0.37 20.14 -4.06
CA GLU A 178 -0.51 19.20 -5.16
C GLU A 178 -1.28 17.94 -4.72
N PRO A 179 -2.38 17.60 -5.40
CA PRO A 179 -3.18 16.43 -5.06
C PRO A 179 -2.44 15.15 -5.42
N LEU A 180 -2.79 14.05 -4.74
CA LEU A 180 -2.37 12.73 -5.18
C LEU A 180 -2.91 12.46 -6.59
N GLN A 181 -2.02 12.27 -7.55
CA GLN A 181 -2.35 11.80 -8.88
C GLN A 181 -2.02 10.31 -8.99
N ILE A 182 -3.04 9.49 -9.24
CA ILE A 182 -2.84 8.08 -9.57
C ILE A 182 -2.10 8.03 -10.90
N ASN A 183 -0.94 7.38 -10.88
CA ASN A 183 -0.12 7.20 -12.06
C ASN A 183 -0.77 6.17 -13.00
N VAL A 184 -0.57 6.33 -14.31
CA VAL A 184 -0.96 5.36 -15.34
C VAL A 184 -0.48 3.94 -14.98
N LEU A 185 0.71 3.81 -14.39
CA LEU A 185 1.20 2.52 -13.89
C LEU A 185 0.36 1.97 -12.75
N ASP A 186 -0.12 2.76 -11.79
CA ASP A 186 -0.97 2.23 -10.71
C ASP A 186 -2.40 1.94 -11.20
N TYR A 187 -2.82 2.61 -12.27
CA TYR A 187 -4.07 2.32 -12.99
C TYR A 187 -3.98 1.05 -13.84
N LEU A 188 -2.90 0.88 -14.60
CA LEU A 188 -2.68 -0.28 -15.48
C LEU A 188 -2.16 -1.51 -14.71
N LEU A 189 -1.28 -1.31 -13.72
CA LEU A 189 -0.68 -2.36 -12.90
C LEU A 189 -1.53 -2.66 -11.67
N GLY A 190 -2.85 -2.80 -11.77
CA GLY A 190 -3.62 -3.54 -10.76
C GLY A 190 -3.13 -5.01 -10.64
N GLY A 191 -1.90 -5.20 -10.15
CA GLY A 191 -1.12 -6.42 -10.32
C GLY A 191 0.32 -6.18 -10.76
N LYS A 192 1.20 -5.73 -9.86
CA LYS A 192 2.53 -6.33 -9.70
C LYS A 192 3.02 -6.15 -8.28
N TYR A 193 2.70 -7.12 -7.41
CA TYR A 193 3.63 -7.87 -6.55
C TYR A 193 2.78 -8.82 -5.69
N SER A 194 3.03 -10.12 -5.82
CA SER A 194 2.45 -11.23 -5.03
C SER A 194 0.93 -11.40 -5.14
N ASP A 195 0.55 -12.26 -6.09
CA ASP A 195 -0.75 -12.89 -6.29
C ASP A 195 -1.92 -11.97 -6.67
N GLN A 196 -2.54 -12.34 -7.81
CA GLN A 196 -3.81 -11.83 -8.35
C GLN A 196 -3.69 -10.65 -9.33
N LYS A 197 -3.44 -10.97 -10.61
CA LYS A 197 -3.75 -10.12 -11.76
C LYS A 197 -5.28 -10.12 -11.95
N PHE A 198 -6.02 -9.19 -11.36
CA PHE A 198 -7.49 -9.33 -11.32
C PHE A 198 -8.26 -8.35 -12.21
N VAL A 199 -7.86 -7.11 -12.49
CA VAL A 199 -8.72 -6.20 -13.30
C VAL A 199 -9.03 -6.74 -14.71
N ILE A 200 -8.02 -7.14 -15.49
CA ILE A 200 -8.21 -7.69 -16.85
C ILE A 200 -8.79 -9.11 -16.79
N ILE A 201 -8.33 -9.93 -15.84
CA ILE A 201 -8.81 -11.31 -15.70
C ILE A 201 -10.24 -11.35 -15.16
N MET A 202 -10.67 -10.40 -14.32
CA MET A 202 -12.04 -10.29 -13.84
C MET A 202 -12.97 -9.73 -14.89
N LEU A 203 -12.53 -8.78 -15.71
CA LEU A 203 -13.30 -8.40 -16.89
C LEU A 203 -13.44 -9.62 -17.83
N PHE A 204 -12.38 -10.38 -18.05
CA PHE A 204 -12.40 -11.59 -18.88
C PHE A 204 -13.25 -12.73 -18.29
N ILE A 205 -13.16 -12.99 -16.98
CA ILE A 205 -13.95 -14.00 -16.25
C ILE A 205 -15.42 -13.57 -16.17
N TYR A 206 -15.71 -12.28 -15.96
CA TYR A 206 -17.11 -11.81 -15.89
C TYR A 206 -17.76 -11.81 -17.28
N LEU A 207 -17.04 -11.37 -18.33
CA LEU A 207 -17.51 -11.48 -19.72
C LEU A 207 -17.74 -12.94 -20.13
N THR A 208 -16.86 -13.87 -19.75
CA THR A 208 -17.04 -15.31 -20.06
C THR A 208 -18.07 -16.03 -19.19
N ARG A 209 -18.38 -15.53 -17.98
CA ARG A 209 -19.37 -16.15 -17.07
C ARG A 209 -20.77 -15.58 -17.21
N PHE A 210 -20.92 -14.38 -17.77
CA PHE A 210 -22.22 -13.72 -17.98
C PHE A 210 -22.60 -13.52 -19.45
N ASN A 211 -21.93 -14.22 -20.39
CA ASN A 211 -22.26 -14.34 -21.83
C ASN A 211 -23.55 -13.62 -22.25
N VAL A 212 -23.38 -12.48 -22.91
CA VAL A 212 -24.08 -12.26 -24.18
C VAL A 212 -23.57 -13.33 -25.15
#